data_AF-A0A0K2UHP4-F1
#
_entry.id   AF-A0A0K2UHP4-F1
#
_cell.length_a   1.000
_cell.length_b   1.000
_cell.length_c   1.000
_cell.angle_alpha   90.00
_cell.angle_beta   90.00
_cell.angle_gamma   90.00
#
_symmetry.space_group_name_H-M   'P 1'
#
loop_
_entity.id
_entity.type
_entity.pdbx_description
1 polymer ?
#
loop_
_entity_poly.entity_id
_entity_poly.type
_entity_poly.pdbx_seq_one_letter_code
_entity_poly.pdbx_strand_id
1 'polypeptide(L)' 'MSFINILSAKIFSQEGLDLSVRMTWSTVLRENNRTFLWPNVALSYTYVRCKHLH' A
#
# COMPACT_ATOMS: atom_id res chain seq x y z
N MET A 1 -8.21 11.34 17.43
CA MET A 1 -6.99 10.67 16.96
C MET A 1 -7.42 9.53 16.04
N SER A 2 -6.98 9.51 14.77
CA SER A 2 -7.18 8.38 13.85
C SER A 2 -5.95 7.48 13.85
N PHE A 3 -6.13 6.17 13.66
CA PHE A 3 -5.04 5.21 13.50
C PHE A 3 -5.07 4.62 12.08
N ILE A 4 -3.90 4.38 11.50
CA ILE A 4 -3.76 3.78 10.16
C ILE A 4 -3.01 2.46 10.29
N ASN A 5 -3.63 1.36 9.86
CA ASN A 5 -2.95 0.07 9.70
C ASN A 5 -2.59 -0.14 8.22
N ILE A 6 -1.34 -0.50 7.95
CA ILE A 6 -0.82 -0.71 6.59
C ILE A 6 -0.39 -2.17 6.45
N LEU A 7 -0.99 -2.88 5.50
CA LEU A 7 -0.56 -4.20 5.05
C LEU A 7 0.02 -4.07 3.64
N SER A 8 1.22 -4.59 3.40
CA SER A 8 1.87 -4.51 2.09
C SER A 8 2.34 -5.90 1.67
N ALA A 9 2.03 -6.30 0.43
CA ALA A 9 2.45 -7.56 -0.15
C ALA A 9 3.10 -7.34 -1.51
N LYS A 10 4.24 -8.00 -1.74
CA LYS A 10 4.87 -8.07 -3.06
C LYS A 10 4.18 -9.20 -3.84
N ILE A 11 3.58 -8.89 -4.98
CA ILE A 11 2.85 -9.87 -5.79
C ILE A 11 3.78 -10.55 -6.78
N PHE A 12 4.63 -9.76 -7.44
CA PHE A 12 5.46 -10.23 -8.53
C PHE A 12 6.74 -9.39 -8.62
N SER A 13 7.83 -10.05 -8.99
CA SER A 13 9.14 -9.44 -9.20
C SER A 13 9.82 -10.18 -10.34
N GLN A 14 9.98 -9.52 -11.48
CA GLN A 14 10.73 -10.02 -12.64
C GLN A 14 11.76 -8.97 -13.01
N GLU A 15 12.86 -9.35 -13.66
CA GLU A 15 14.02 -8.49 -13.94
C GLU A 15 13.64 -7.02 -14.26
N GLY A 16 13.87 -6.16 -13.27
CA GLY A 16 13.64 -4.72 -13.33
C GLY A 16 12.18 -4.25 -13.21
N LEU A 17 11.29 -5.10 -12.72
CA LEU A 17 9.86 -4.85 -12.66
C LEU A 17 9.28 -5.41 -11.37
N ASP A 18 8.88 -4.51 -10.48
CA ASP A 18 8.31 -4.84 -9.18
C ASP A 18 6.83 -4.43 -9.12
N LEU A 19 5.98 -5.41 -8.76
CA LEU A 19 4.56 -5.22 -8.52
C LEU A 19 4.24 -5.47 -7.04
N SER A 20 3.65 -4.47 -6.39
CA SER A 20 3.22 -4.58 -5.00
C SER A 20 1.81 -4.04 -4.80
N VAL A 21 1.09 -4.65 -3.87
CA VAL A 21 -0.18 -4.15 -3.36
C VAL A 21 0.01 -3.63 -1.94
N ARG A 22 -0.50 -2.43 -1.70
CA ARG A 22 -0.59 -1.82 -0.38
C ARG A 22 -2.05 -1.64 -0.03
N MET A 23 -2.48 -2.20 1.08
CA MET A 23 -3.78 -1.94 1.69
C MET A 23 -3.58 -1.06 2.91
N THR A 24 -4.28 0.06 2.98
CA THR A 24 -4.31 0.95 4.13
C THR A 24 -5.72 1.00 4.70
N TRP A 25 -5.84 0.89 6.01
CA TRP A 25 -7.11 0.95 6.71
C TRP A 25 -7.05 2.13 7.67
N SER A 26 -7.97 3.07 7.54
CA SER A 26 -8.07 4.21 8.46
C SER A 26 -9.31 4.08 9.34
N THR A 27 -9.14 4.35 10.62
CA THR A 27 -10.26 4.57 11.53
C THR A 27 -10.60 6.05 11.56
N VAL A 28 -11.84 6.37 11.21
CA VAL A 28 -12.38 7.72 11.40
C VAL A 28 -13.39 7.67 12.52
N LEU A 29 -13.12 8.40 13.60
CA LEU A 29 -14.08 8.69 14.66
C LEU A 29 -14.95 9.86 14.18
N ARG A 30 -16.25 9.64 13.98
CA ARG A 30 -17.20 10.75 13.80
C ARG A 30 -17.59 11.34 15.17
N GLU A 31 -18.06 12.59 15.19
CA GLU A 31 -18.55 13.29 16.39
C GLU A 31 -19.51 12.47 17.27
N ASN A 32 -20.24 11.51 16.68
CA ASN A 32 -21.16 10.61 17.38
C ASN A 32 -20.49 9.35 17.97
N ASN A 33 -19.18 9.35 18.24
CA ASN A 33 -18.42 8.21 18.79
C ASN A 33 -18.54 6.88 18.02
N ARG A 34 -18.98 6.92 16.76
CA ARG A 34 -19.02 5.73 15.89
C ARG A 34 -17.70 5.62 15.16
N THR A 35 -17.06 4.46 15.30
CA THR A 35 -15.83 4.12 14.57
C THR A 35 -16.21 3.56 13.21
N PHE A 36 -15.69 4.16 12.15
CA PHE A 36 -15.79 3.62 10.79
C PHE A 36 -14.39 3.19 10.30
N LEU A 37 -14.30 1.99 9.74
CA LEU A 37 -13.12 1.48 9.04
C LEU A 37 -13.29 1.67 7.53
N TRP A 38 -12.37 2.37 6.90
CA TRP A 38 -12.35 2.54 5.44
C TRP A 38 -11.11 1.85 4.85
N PRO A 39 -11.28 0.79 4.06
CA PRO A 39 -10.17 0.17 3.35
C PRO A 39 -9.81 1.04 2.13
N ASN A 40 -8.52 1.21 1.89
CA ASN A 40 -7.98 1.86 0.71
C ASN A 40 -6.91 0.93 0.11
N VAL A 41 -7.08 0.57 -1.16
CA VAL A 41 -6.21 -0.39 -1.86
C VAL A 41 -5.46 0.38 -2.94
N ALA A 42 -4.14 0.39 -2.83
CA ALA A 42 -3.25 0.98 -3.82
C ALA A 42 -2.41 -0.12 -4.48
N LEU A 43 -2.47 -0.17 -5.81
CA LEU A 43 -1.59 -0.99 -6.63
C LEU A 43 -0.43 -0.10 -7.10
N SER A 44 0.81 -0.49 -6.83
CA SER A 44 1.99 0.25 -7.30
C SER A 44 2.86 -0.63 -8.19
N TYR A 45 3.26 -0.03 -9.32
CA TYR A 45 4.19 -0.61 -10.30
C TYR A 45 5.47 0.22 -10.28
N THR A 46 6.62 -0.42 -10.07
CA THR A 46 7.92 0.26 -10.06
C THR A 46 8.84 -0.41 -11.07
N TYR A 47 9.20 0.35 -12.12
CA TYR A 47 10.19 -0.06 -13.10
C TYR A 47 11.58 0.30 -12.58
N VAL A 48 12.37 -0.70 -12.21
CA VAL A 48 13.74 -0.54 -11.74
C VAL A 48 14.67 -1.04 -12.84
N ARG A 49 15.10 -0.14 -13.73
CA ARG A 49 16.09 -0.50 -14.75
C ARG A 49 17.45 -0.73 -14.07
N CYS A 50 17.84 -1.99 -13.85
CA CYS A 50 19.21 -2.31 -13.45
C CYS A 50 20.15 -1.93 -14.60
N LYS A 51 20.90 -0.83 -14.47
CA LYS A 51 22.05 -0.58 -15.34
C LYS A 51 23.09 -1.66 -15.03
N HIS A 52 23.37 -2.51 -16.01
CA HIS A 52 24.54 -3.36 -15.99
C HIS A 52 25.77 -2.43 -15.92
N LEU A 53 26.51 -2.46 -14.81
CA LEU A 53 27.84 -1.84 -14.75
C LEU A 53 28.73 -2.68 -15.68
N HIS A 54 29.13 -2.05 -16.77
CA HIS A 54 29.94 -2.63 -17.83
C HIS A 54 31.43 -2.67 -17.44
#